data_AF-A0A945E806-F1
#
_entry.id   AF-A0A945E806-F1
#
_cell.length_a   1.000
_cell.length_b   1.000
_cell.length_c   1.000
_cell.angle_alpha   90.00
_cell.angle_beta   90.00
_cell.angle_gamma   90.00
#
_symmetry.space_group_name_H-M   'P 1'
#
loop_
_entity.id
_entity.type
_entity.pdbx_description
1 polymer ?
#
loop_
_entity_poly.entity_id
_entity_poly.type
_entity_poly.pdbx_seq_one_letter_code
_entity_poly.pdbx_strand_id
1 'polypeptide(L)'
;MIKRNFGIRKTDIINRRMFIIGTAKLIVFGGLIARLFSLQINDNKKYLTLSDKNRIREWKLPPTRGNITDYFGNIIAGNLKIYQLHIIPEQVENFNYLLSRLKVILNMNVNQIEKIKKKRKQLKPWESLVVSENLSWDEFTKINNYLYELVGVKPVMTISRDYPFNDIYTHVLGYVSQPNEEDILANEIIQEKFVPGIKIGKRGLEKTLENDLIGVNDIQRYEVNAYGKRINQLEYQKGKPGSKIRITLDTEVQKLSAELLEDKAGSISVMDIYTGEMIAMYSSPSYNPNSFLFGISQDEWQLIRNNPLKPLINKTLSGLYSPGSTIKPIVALSALENGIIDTKFKVKCEGKIELYGQTFHCWKEKGHGYVSLKNAMKQSCDTYFYEVARKLGVDRLKVT
;
A
#
# COMPACT_ATOMS: atom_id res chain seq x y z
N MET A 1 86.11 21.99 -68.05
CA MET A 1 85.10 21.07 -68.60
C MET A 1 84.18 20.64 -67.45
N ILE A 2 82.87 20.85 -67.62
CA ILE A 2 81.74 20.26 -66.86
C ILE A 2 81.46 20.77 -65.42
N LYS A 3 80.36 21.54 -65.40
CA LYS A 3 79.41 21.88 -64.31
C LYS A 3 79.23 20.82 -63.20
N ARG A 4 78.96 21.29 -61.97
CA ARG A 4 77.68 21.01 -61.30
C ARG A 4 77.39 21.99 -60.15
N ASN A 5 76.28 22.71 -60.30
CA ASN A 5 75.64 23.58 -59.32
C ASN A 5 75.40 22.84 -58.00
N PHE A 6 76.01 23.28 -56.92
CA PHE A 6 75.53 23.03 -55.55
C PHE A 6 75.38 24.36 -54.85
N GLY A 7 74.14 24.84 -54.82
CA GLY A 7 73.79 26.09 -54.17
C GLY A 7 72.30 26.16 -53.93
N ILE A 8 71.68 25.08 -53.46
CA ILE A 8 70.35 25.24 -52.85
C ILE A 8 70.61 26.00 -51.55
N ARG A 9 70.30 27.30 -51.55
CA ARG A 9 70.44 28.18 -50.38
C ARG A 9 69.67 27.53 -49.22
N LYS A 10 70.37 27.22 -48.12
CA LYS A 10 69.75 26.65 -46.90
C LYS A 10 68.56 27.49 -46.40
N THR A 11 68.54 28.79 -46.67
CA THR A 11 67.44 29.71 -46.38
C THR A 11 66.14 29.37 -47.11
N ASP A 12 66.21 28.91 -48.37
CA ASP A 12 65.02 28.61 -49.18
C ASP A 12 64.37 27.28 -48.76
N ILE A 13 65.18 26.31 -48.31
CA ILE A 13 64.68 25.04 -47.75
C ILE A 13 64.02 25.28 -46.38
N ILE A 14 64.60 26.13 -45.53
CA ILE A 14 64.04 26.48 -44.21
C ILE A 14 62.72 27.23 -44.38
N ASN A 15 62.66 28.21 -45.30
CA ASN A 15 61.43 28.95 -45.59
C ASN A 15 60.32 28.06 -46.15
N ARG A 16 60.63 27.11 -47.04
CA ARG A 16 59.64 26.17 -47.59
C ARG A 16 59.12 25.18 -46.52
N ARG A 17 59.99 24.68 -45.63
CA ARG A 17 59.57 23.81 -44.51
C ARG A 17 58.73 24.56 -43.48
N MET A 18 59.10 25.79 -43.14
CA MET A 18 58.30 26.65 -42.26
C MET A 18 56.94 26.98 -42.89
N PHE A 19 56.87 27.24 -44.19
CA PHE A 19 55.62 27.49 -44.89
C PHE A 19 54.71 26.26 -44.92
N ILE A 20 55.26 25.06 -45.18
CA ILE A 20 54.49 23.81 -45.16
C ILE A 20 53.98 23.50 -43.75
N ILE A 21 54.82 23.63 -42.72
CA ILE A 21 54.41 23.41 -41.33
C ILE A 21 53.41 24.48 -40.87
N GLY A 22 53.60 25.74 -41.26
CA GLY A 22 52.68 26.84 -40.96
C GLY A 22 51.32 26.64 -41.61
N THR A 23 51.28 26.25 -42.88
CA THR A 23 50.05 25.91 -43.60
C THR A 23 49.36 24.69 -42.98
N ALA A 24 50.12 23.64 -42.66
CA ALA A 24 49.58 22.46 -41.99
C ALA A 24 48.98 22.81 -40.61
N LYS A 25 49.67 23.65 -39.82
CA LYS A 25 49.15 24.15 -38.54
C LYS A 25 47.86 24.95 -38.72
N LEU A 26 47.80 25.83 -39.71
CA LEU A 26 46.60 26.62 -40.03
C LEU A 26 45.41 25.73 -40.43
N ILE A 27 45.65 24.69 -41.23
CA ILE A 27 44.60 23.73 -41.60
C ILE A 27 44.09 22.98 -40.37
N VAL A 28 44.99 22.50 -39.50
CA VAL A 28 44.59 21.82 -38.26
C VAL A 28 43.84 22.75 -37.32
N PHE A 29 44.34 23.97 -37.10
CA PHE A 29 43.68 24.97 -36.25
C PHE A 29 42.33 25.41 -36.83
N GLY A 30 42.26 25.62 -38.15
CA GLY A 30 41.02 25.91 -38.85
C GLY A 30 40.00 24.78 -38.72
N GLY A 31 40.44 23.53 -38.82
CA GLY A 31 39.60 22.35 -38.56
C GLY A 31 39.10 22.28 -37.12
N LEU A 32 39.95 22.58 -36.14
CA LEU A 32 39.56 22.64 -34.72
C LEU A 32 38.55 23.77 -34.45
N ILE A 33 38.78 24.96 -35.01
CA ILE A 33 37.86 26.11 -34.88
C ILE A 33 36.52 25.78 -35.53
N ALA A 34 36.52 25.21 -36.75
CA ALA A 34 35.31 24.80 -37.44
C ALA A 34 34.56 23.72 -36.65
N ARG A 35 35.27 22.76 -36.05
CA ARG A 35 34.67 21.75 -35.18
C ARG A 35 34.08 22.37 -33.91
N LEU A 36 34.78 23.31 -33.28
CA LEU A 36 34.34 24.01 -32.08
C LEU A 36 33.11 24.88 -32.38
N PHE A 37 33.10 25.58 -33.51
CA PHE A 37 31.95 26.34 -34.01
C PHE A 37 30.74 25.42 -34.28
N SER A 38 30.95 24.27 -34.93
CA SER A 38 29.91 23.26 -35.12
C SER A 38 29.33 22.78 -33.79
N LEU A 39 30.17 22.50 -32.79
CA LEU A 39 29.72 22.04 -31.47
C LEU A 39 28.99 23.15 -30.69
N GLN A 40 29.47 24.40 -30.77
CA GLN A 40 28.93 25.51 -30.00
C GLN A 40 27.70 26.17 -30.63
N ILE A 41 27.47 26.04 -31.94
CA ILE A 41 26.36 26.70 -32.64
C ILE A 41 25.37 25.67 -33.19
N ASN A 42 25.82 24.72 -34.02
CA ASN A 42 24.90 23.73 -34.61
C ASN A 42 24.36 22.77 -33.55
N ASP A 43 25.24 22.27 -32.68
CA ASP A 43 24.86 21.31 -31.63
C ASP A 43 24.59 21.97 -30.27
N ASN A 44 24.55 23.31 -30.20
CA ASN A 44 24.37 24.06 -28.95
C ASN A 44 23.19 23.55 -28.12
N LYS A 45 22.00 23.46 -28.75
CA LYS A 45 20.77 23.01 -28.10
C LYS A 45 20.91 21.58 -27.57
N LYS A 46 21.60 20.70 -28.30
CA LYS A 46 21.83 19.31 -27.91
C LYS A 46 22.74 19.23 -26.68
N TYR A 47 23.86 19.95 -26.68
CA TYR A 47 24.81 19.93 -25.56
C TYR A 47 24.33 20.70 -24.34
N LEU A 48 23.57 21.78 -24.52
CA LEU A 48 22.85 22.45 -23.42
C LEU A 48 21.84 21.49 -22.79
N THR A 49 21.01 20.81 -23.59
CA THR A 49 20.03 19.84 -23.06
C THR A 49 20.72 18.69 -22.32
N LEU A 50 21.86 18.19 -22.81
CA LEU A 50 22.65 17.16 -22.12
C LEU A 50 23.30 17.69 -20.83
N SER A 51 23.77 18.94 -20.84
CA SER A 51 24.31 19.61 -19.65
C SER A 51 23.21 19.82 -18.61
N ASP A 52 22.04 20.31 -19.02
CA ASP A 52 20.87 20.48 -18.17
C ASP A 52 20.36 19.13 -17.65
N LYS A 53 20.34 18.06 -18.45
CA LYS A 53 20.01 16.70 -17.95
C LYS A 53 20.98 16.19 -16.88
N ASN A 54 22.26 16.57 -16.97
CA ASN A 54 23.26 16.17 -15.98
C ASN A 54 23.21 17.04 -14.72
N ARG A 55 22.84 18.31 -14.89
CA ARG A 55 22.78 19.34 -13.85
C ARG A 55 21.44 19.39 -13.12
N ILE A 56 20.35 19.01 -13.77
CA ILE A 56 18.99 19.02 -13.22
C ILE A 56 18.61 17.59 -12.87
N ARG A 57 18.30 17.37 -11.59
CA ARG A 57 17.77 16.10 -11.09
C ARG A 57 16.34 16.30 -10.65
N GLU A 58 15.49 15.37 -11.08
CA GLU A 58 14.08 15.31 -10.70
C GLU A 58 13.90 14.27 -9.57
N TRP A 59 13.25 14.67 -8.49
CA TRP A 59 12.79 13.78 -7.43
C TRP A 59 11.27 13.79 -7.40
N LYS A 60 10.69 12.60 -7.42
CA LYS A 60 9.27 12.40 -7.18
C LYS A 60 9.04 12.10 -5.71
N LEU A 61 8.09 12.78 -5.08
CA LEU A 61 7.64 12.51 -3.71
C LEU A 61 6.41 11.60 -3.72
N PRO A 62 6.16 10.84 -2.65
CA PRO A 62 4.96 10.00 -2.55
C PRO A 62 3.69 10.86 -2.65
N PRO A 63 2.69 10.43 -3.45
CA PRO A 63 1.45 11.17 -3.61
C PRO A 63 0.64 11.17 -2.31
N THR A 64 -0.19 12.20 -2.13
CA THR A 64 -1.21 12.18 -1.06
C THR A 64 -2.35 11.26 -1.47
N ARG A 65 -2.67 10.28 -0.61
CA ARG A 65 -3.72 9.31 -0.87
C ARG A 65 -5.12 9.89 -0.63
N GLY A 66 -6.13 9.45 -1.36
CA GLY A 66 -7.51 9.88 -1.17
C GLY A 66 -8.09 9.43 0.19
N ASN A 67 -8.93 10.26 0.81
CA ASN A 67 -9.62 9.90 2.06
C ASN A 67 -10.79 8.95 1.78
N ILE A 68 -11.03 8.01 2.69
CA ILE A 68 -12.25 7.18 2.68
C ILE A 68 -13.15 7.66 3.82
N THR A 69 -14.41 7.91 3.50
CA THR A 69 -15.45 8.32 4.45
C THR A 69 -16.60 7.33 4.51
N ASP A 70 -17.22 7.21 5.67
CA ASP A 70 -18.47 6.47 5.86
C ASP A 70 -19.67 7.18 5.19
N TYR A 71 -20.87 6.60 5.35
CA TYR A 71 -22.10 7.15 4.78
C TYR A 71 -22.38 8.61 5.23
N PHE A 72 -22.13 8.93 6.51
CA PHE A 72 -22.36 10.24 7.12
C PHE A 72 -21.21 11.24 6.92
N GLY A 73 -20.11 10.81 6.30
CA GLY A 73 -18.95 11.65 6.00
C GLY A 73 -17.84 11.61 7.06
N ASN A 74 -17.93 10.76 8.07
CA ASN A 74 -16.85 10.49 9.02
C ASN A 74 -15.64 9.93 8.29
N ILE A 75 -14.44 10.43 8.60
CA ILE A 75 -13.19 9.94 7.99
C ILE A 75 -12.81 8.62 8.65
N ILE A 76 -12.89 7.53 7.91
CA ILE A 76 -12.56 6.17 8.39
C ILE A 76 -11.17 5.71 7.94
N ALA A 77 -10.68 6.25 6.81
CA ALA A 77 -9.28 6.18 6.43
C ALA A 77 -8.82 7.56 5.99
N GLY A 78 -7.97 8.16 6.80
CA GLY A 78 -7.50 9.52 6.64
C GLY A 78 -6.00 9.59 6.39
N ASN A 79 -5.51 10.82 6.41
CA ASN A 79 -4.10 11.12 6.33
C ASN A 79 -3.75 11.97 7.55
N LEU A 80 -2.81 11.51 8.38
CA LEU A 80 -2.37 12.19 9.59
C LEU A 80 -0.94 12.71 9.42
N LYS A 81 -0.67 13.85 10.03
CA LYS A 81 0.69 14.40 10.11
C LYS A 81 1.49 13.56 11.08
N ILE A 82 2.58 12.99 10.57
CA ILE A 82 3.53 12.22 11.37
C ILE A 82 4.89 12.93 11.37
N TYR A 83 5.62 12.71 12.45
CA TYR A 83 6.92 13.32 12.67
C TYR A 83 8.00 12.29 12.45
N GLN A 84 8.95 12.57 11.57
CA GLN A 84 10.05 11.68 11.24
C GLN A 84 11.38 12.29 11.66
N LEU A 85 12.34 11.41 11.94
CA LEU A 85 13.73 11.81 12.15
C LEU A 85 14.61 11.31 11.01
N HIS A 86 15.21 12.24 10.29
CA HIS A 86 16.16 11.97 9.23
C HIS A 86 17.57 12.35 9.71
N ILE A 87 18.57 11.62 9.26
CA ILE A 87 19.98 11.99 9.40
C ILE A 87 20.58 12.09 8.00
N ILE A 88 21.33 13.16 7.73
CA ILE A 88 22.15 13.28 6.52
C ILE A 88 23.58 12.90 6.89
N PRO A 89 24.05 11.68 6.59
CA PRO A 89 25.33 11.18 7.09
C PRO A 89 26.53 12.04 6.70
N GLU A 90 26.51 12.70 5.53
CA GLU A 90 27.54 13.63 5.07
C GLU A 90 27.72 14.85 6.01
N GLN A 91 26.65 15.31 6.65
CA GLN A 91 26.69 16.46 7.55
C GLN A 91 27.10 16.10 8.98
N VAL A 92 27.21 14.80 9.28
CA VAL A 92 27.50 14.32 10.63
C VAL A 92 29.00 14.09 10.78
N GLU A 93 29.65 14.89 11.63
CA GLU A 93 31.08 14.74 11.93
C GLU A 93 31.38 13.41 12.64
N ASN A 94 30.66 13.13 13.74
CA ASN A 94 30.82 11.90 14.51
C ASN A 94 29.48 11.17 14.69
N PHE A 95 29.25 10.18 13.83
CA PHE A 95 28.01 9.41 13.81
C PHE A 95 27.78 8.57 15.07
N ASN A 96 28.84 8.05 15.70
CA ASN A 96 28.69 7.27 16.93
C ASN A 96 28.31 8.17 18.12
N TYR A 97 28.90 9.35 18.20
CA TYR A 97 28.51 10.36 19.20
C TYR A 97 27.05 10.78 19.00
N LEU A 98 26.65 11.10 17.75
CA LEU A 98 25.28 11.47 17.42
C LEU A 98 24.27 10.40 17.85
N LEU A 99 24.53 9.14 17.51
CA LEU A 99 23.66 8.02 17.91
C LEU A 99 23.59 7.86 19.43
N SER A 100 24.68 8.14 20.15
CA SER A 100 24.70 8.07 21.62
C SER A 100 23.81 9.15 22.24
N ARG A 101 23.80 10.37 21.67
CA ARG A 101 22.89 11.44 22.09
C ARG A 101 21.44 11.14 21.74
N LEU A 102 21.18 10.68 20.52
CA LEU A 102 19.82 10.29 20.10
C LEU A 102 19.27 9.14 20.94
N LYS A 103 20.12 8.18 21.36
CA LYS A 103 19.73 7.11 22.28
C LYS A 103 19.13 7.65 23.56
N VAL A 104 19.73 8.68 24.16
CA VAL A 104 19.26 9.28 25.41
C VAL A 104 17.98 10.09 25.18
N ILE A 105 17.93 10.89 24.12
CA ILE A 105 16.78 11.77 23.82
C ILE A 105 15.52 10.96 23.49
N LEU A 106 15.67 9.87 22.75
CA LEU A 106 14.57 9.03 22.23
C LEU A 106 14.43 7.70 22.97
N ASN A 107 15.16 7.52 24.07
CA ASN A 107 15.17 6.30 24.86
C ASN A 107 15.32 5.00 24.01
N MET A 108 16.24 5.01 23.04
CA MET A 108 16.38 3.92 22.08
C MET A 108 17.07 2.68 22.67
N ASN A 109 16.62 1.51 22.24
CA ASN A 109 17.25 0.23 22.58
C ASN A 109 18.50 -0.02 21.72
N VAL A 110 19.42 -0.84 22.24
CA VAL A 110 20.67 -1.20 21.53
C VAL A 110 20.37 -1.82 20.15
N ASN A 111 19.37 -2.68 20.07
CA ASN A 111 18.93 -3.30 18.81
C ASN A 111 18.48 -2.28 17.74
N GLN A 112 17.86 -1.17 18.16
CA GLN A 112 17.45 -0.11 17.21
C GLN A 112 18.68 0.61 16.65
N ILE A 113 19.66 0.90 17.49
CA ILE A 113 20.93 1.54 17.09
C ILE A 113 21.70 0.68 16.09
N GLU A 114 21.78 -0.63 16.34
CA GLU A 114 22.43 -1.55 15.41
C GLU A 114 21.73 -1.62 14.06
N LYS A 115 20.39 -1.64 14.03
CA LYS A 115 19.62 -1.54 12.79
C LYS A 115 19.93 -0.25 12.03
N ILE A 116 20.03 0.89 12.71
CA ILE A 116 20.36 2.18 12.10
C ILE A 116 21.79 2.15 11.52
N LYS A 117 22.77 1.61 12.24
CA LYS A 117 24.15 1.45 11.75
C LYS A 117 24.22 0.53 10.54
N LYS A 118 23.44 -0.55 10.51
CA LYS A 118 23.36 -1.47 9.36
C LYS A 118 22.76 -0.77 8.14
N LYS A 119 21.64 -0.05 8.30
CA LYS A 119 21.01 0.74 7.23
C LYS A 119 21.98 1.78 6.65
N ARG A 120 22.74 2.49 7.48
CA ARG A 120 23.74 3.47 7.02
C ARG A 120 24.76 2.85 6.04
N LYS A 121 25.25 1.64 6.29
CA LYS A 121 26.25 0.99 5.43
C LYS A 121 25.72 0.66 4.02
N GLN A 122 24.41 0.56 3.87
CA GLN A 122 23.75 0.25 2.59
C GLN A 122 23.41 1.51 1.78
N LEU A 123 23.40 2.68 2.43
CA LEU A 123 23.04 3.96 1.82
C LEU A 123 24.27 4.71 1.30
N LYS A 124 24.07 5.53 0.27
CA LYS A 124 25.11 6.44 -0.20
C LYS A 124 25.30 7.60 0.79
N PRO A 125 26.48 8.23 0.88
CA PRO A 125 26.76 9.27 1.89
C PRO A 125 25.79 10.47 1.89
N TRP A 126 25.25 10.83 0.72
CA TRP A 126 24.33 11.96 0.51
C TRP A 126 22.84 11.58 0.62
N GLU A 127 22.51 10.30 0.85
CA GLU A 127 21.13 9.85 1.05
C GLU A 127 20.71 10.05 2.51
N SER A 128 19.47 10.49 2.73
CA SER A 128 18.92 10.66 4.06
C SER A 128 18.59 9.30 4.70
N LEU A 129 19.13 9.07 5.88
CA LEU A 129 18.84 7.91 6.71
C LEU A 129 17.63 8.20 7.61
N VAL A 130 16.52 7.50 7.40
CA VAL A 130 15.36 7.58 8.28
C VAL A 130 15.62 6.76 9.55
N VAL A 131 15.69 7.45 10.68
CA VAL A 131 15.98 6.88 12.00
C VAL A 131 14.70 6.49 12.73
N SER A 132 13.69 7.35 12.66
CA SER A 132 12.35 7.10 13.21
C SER A 132 11.30 7.54 12.21
N GLU A 133 10.30 6.70 11.99
CA GLU A 133 9.19 6.95 11.05
C GLU A 133 7.96 7.56 11.73
N ASN A 134 7.88 7.51 13.07
CA ASN A 134 6.75 8.02 13.84
C ASN A 134 7.20 8.46 15.25
N LEU A 135 7.74 9.68 15.35
CA LEU A 135 8.03 10.34 16.62
C LEU A 135 6.73 10.87 17.24
N SER A 136 6.64 10.81 18.56
CA SER A 136 5.66 11.60 19.31
C SER A 136 5.95 13.10 19.17
N TRP A 137 4.94 13.93 19.43
CA TRP A 137 5.12 15.39 19.47
C TRP A 137 6.18 15.81 20.50
N ASP A 138 6.21 15.16 21.66
CA ASP A 138 7.17 15.45 22.72
C ASP A 138 8.60 15.10 22.30
N GLU A 139 8.81 13.98 21.62
CA GLU A 139 10.13 13.63 21.08
C GLU A 139 10.56 14.59 19.96
N PHE A 140 9.63 14.92 19.06
CA PHE A 140 9.88 15.85 17.96
C PHE A 140 10.30 17.23 18.48
N THR A 141 9.58 17.78 19.46
CA THR A 141 9.90 19.07 20.08
C THR A 141 11.22 19.02 20.84
N LYS A 142 11.48 17.95 21.60
CA LYS A 142 12.78 17.73 22.27
C LYS A 142 13.93 17.74 21.27
N ILE A 143 13.83 17.00 20.16
CA ILE A 143 14.87 17.00 19.12
C ILE A 143 15.07 18.40 18.56
N ASN A 144 13.98 19.11 18.24
CA ASN A 144 14.05 20.46 17.70
C ASN A 144 14.81 21.42 18.64
N ASN A 145 14.62 21.29 19.95
CA ASN A 145 15.34 22.10 20.94
C ASN A 145 16.86 21.83 20.97
N TYR A 146 17.28 20.58 20.69
CA TYR A 146 18.70 20.20 20.67
C TYR A 146 19.31 20.23 19.25
N LEU A 147 18.64 20.80 18.25
CA LEU A 147 19.11 20.79 16.86
C LEU A 147 20.52 21.36 16.68
N TYR A 148 20.89 22.36 17.48
CA TYR A 148 22.20 22.98 17.43
C TYR A 148 23.34 22.02 17.80
N GLU A 149 23.07 21.02 18.66
CA GLU A 149 24.04 19.98 19.04
C GLU A 149 24.00 18.76 18.11
N LEU A 150 22.91 18.60 17.37
CA LEU A 150 22.60 17.44 16.54
C LEU A 150 22.90 17.73 15.06
N VAL A 151 24.14 18.10 14.76
CA VAL A 151 24.57 18.44 13.40
C VAL A 151 24.28 17.28 12.44
N GLY A 152 23.58 17.58 11.34
CA GLY A 152 23.15 16.61 10.33
C GLY A 152 21.83 15.88 10.64
N VAL A 153 21.19 16.15 11.78
CA VAL A 153 19.83 15.68 12.07
C VAL A 153 18.80 16.62 11.48
N LYS A 154 17.77 16.04 10.85
CA LYS A 154 16.64 16.76 10.27
C LYS A 154 15.32 16.14 10.72
N PRO A 155 14.63 16.74 11.69
CA PRO A 155 13.25 16.39 11.99
C PRO A 155 12.38 16.88 10.83
N VAL A 156 11.54 16.00 10.29
CA VAL A 156 10.69 16.27 9.11
C VAL A 156 9.25 15.97 9.47
N MET A 157 8.35 16.89 9.13
CA MET A 157 6.91 16.63 9.19
C MET A 157 6.46 16.06 7.84
N THR A 158 5.82 14.90 7.86
CA THR A 158 5.25 14.27 6.66
C THR A 158 3.82 13.80 6.92
N ILE A 159 3.18 13.22 5.91
CA ILE A 159 1.83 12.71 5.97
C ILE A 159 1.89 11.19 5.82
N SER A 160 1.20 10.47 6.70
CA SER A 160 1.00 9.02 6.58
C SER A 160 -0.49 8.72 6.62
N ARG A 161 -0.85 7.56 6.06
CA ARG A 161 -2.18 6.98 6.23
C ARG A 161 -2.47 6.76 7.71
N ASP A 162 -3.72 6.96 8.10
CA ASP A 162 -4.23 6.77 9.47
C ASP A 162 -5.64 6.18 9.44
N TYR A 163 -5.93 5.30 10.39
CA TYR A 163 -7.23 4.64 10.57
C TYR A 163 -7.81 5.03 11.94
N PRO A 164 -8.65 6.07 12.03
CA PRO A 164 -9.09 6.64 13.32
C PRO A 164 -9.89 5.67 14.20
N PHE A 165 -10.55 4.70 13.57
CA PHE A 165 -11.40 3.72 14.25
C PHE A 165 -10.69 2.38 14.51
N ASN A 166 -9.37 2.35 14.43
CA ASN A 166 -8.53 1.19 14.74
C ASN A 166 -9.07 -0.12 14.10
N ASP A 167 -9.49 -1.06 14.92
CA ASP A 167 -9.85 -2.43 14.58
C ASP A 167 -11.27 -2.59 14.01
N ILE A 168 -12.13 -1.58 14.17
CA ILE A 168 -13.55 -1.60 13.77
C ILE A 168 -13.73 -1.83 12.26
N TYR A 169 -12.82 -1.30 11.45
CA TYR A 169 -12.91 -1.33 9.98
C TYR A 169 -11.86 -2.20 9.30
N THR A 170 -11.02 -2.91 10.04
CA THR A 170 -9.81 -3.56 9.52
C THR A 170 -10.07 -4.51 8.36
N HIS A 171 -11.08 -5.37 8.45
CA HIS A 171 -11.33 -6.36 7.38
C HIS A 171 -12.03 -5.77 6.16
N VAL A 172 -12.72 -4.64 6.31
CA VAL A 172 -13.37 -3.91 5.22
C VAL A 172 -12.33 -3.04 4.50
N LEU A 173 -11.66 -2.15 5.23
CA LEU A 173 -10.69 -1.22 4.67
C LEU A 173 -9.39 -1.92 4.29
N GLY A 174 -8.94 -2.86 5.12
CA GLY A 174 -7.59 -3.38 5.07
C GLY A 174 -6.59 -2.39 5.64
N TYR A 175 -5.37 -2.41 5.11
CA TYR A 175 -4.30 -1.53 5.52
C TYR A 175 -3.36 -1.25 4.35
N VAL A 176 -2.60 -0.16 4.45
CA VAL A 176 -1.48 0.13 3.54
C VAL A 176 -0.14 -0.24 4.18
N SER A 177 0.82 -0.64 3.37
CA SER A 177 2.22 -0.80 3.81
C SER A 177 3.18 -0.69 2.63
N GLN A 178 4.48 -0.86 2.89
CA GLN A 178 5.50 -0.78 1.85
C GLN A 178 5.26 -1.85 0.77
N PRO A 179 5.37 -1.50 -0.53
CA PRO A 179 5.22 -2.46 -1.62
C PRO A 179 6.33 -3.51 -1.59
N ASN A 180 6.00 -4.75 -1.93
CA ASN A 180 7.00 -5.76 -2.29
C ASN A 180 7.23 -5.76 -3.81
N GLU A 181 8.21 -6.52 -4.31
CA GLU A 181 8.49 -6.58 -5.75
C GLU A 181 7.29 -7.09 -6.56
N GLU A 182 6.54 -8.07 -6.04
CA GLU A 182 5.35 -8.61 -6.68
C GLU A 182 4.25 -7.55 -6.85
N ASP A 183 4.03 -6.70 -5.85
CA ASP A 183 3.01 -5.65 -5.89
C ASP A 183 3.35 -4.58 -6.93
N ILE A 184 4.64 -4.26 -7.08
CA ILE A 184 5.11 -3.27 -8.06
C ILE A 184 4.89 -3.81 -9.48
N LEU A 185 5.17 -5.10 -9.69
CA LEU A 185 5.00 -5.74 -10.99
C LEU A 185 3.54 -6.04 -11.33
N ALA A 186 2.68 -6.22 -10.33
CA ALA A 186 1.27 -6.57 -10.52
C ALA A 186 0.41 -5.38 -11.00
N ASN A 187 0.87 -4.14 -10.86
CA ASN A 187 0.08 -2.95 -11.21
C ASN A 187 0.95 -1.88 -11.88
N GLU A 188 0.69 -1.63 -13.16
CA GLU A 188 1.40 -0.64 -13.99
C GLU A 188 1.35 0.77 -13.40
N ILE A 189 0.24 1.16 -12.76
CA ILE A 189 0.07 2.48 -12.13
C ILE A 189 1.00 2.62 -10.91
N ILE A 190 1.12 1.55 -10.12
CA ILE A 190 2.07 1.53 -8.99
C ILE A 190 3.50 1.62 -9.53
N GLN A 191 3.82 0.88 -10.60
CA GLN A 191 5.13 0.90 -11.23
C GLN A 191 5.51 2.29 -11.76
N GLU A 192 4.60 2.98 -12.44
CA GLU A 192 4.83 4.32 -12.99
C GLU A 192 5.03 5.38 -11.89
N LYS A 193 4.22 5.28 -10.83
CA LYS A 193 4.21 6.22 -9.69
C LYS A 193 5.17 5.83 -8.57
N PHE A 194 5.92 4.75 -8.74
CA PHE A 194 6.77 4.18 -7.70
C PHE A 194 7.82 5.19 -7.26
N VAL A 195 7.85 5.43 -5.96
CA VAL A 195 8.85 6.29 -5.32
C VAL A 195 9.24 5.71 -3.96
N PRO A 196 10.49 5.93 -3.51
CA PRO A 196 10.89 5.55 -2.16
C PRO A 196 9.94 6.12 -1.09
N GLY A 197 9.43 5.25 -0.22
CA GLY A 197 8.48 5.62 0.84
C GLY A 197 7.00 5.62 0.43
N ILE A 198 6.67 5.26 -0.81
CA ILE A 198 5.27 5.02 -1.20
C ILE A 198 4.67 3.87 -0.39
N LYS A 199 3.41 4.02 0.02
CA LYS A 199 2.61 2.98 0.67
C LYS A 199 1.46 2.61 -0.24
N ILE A 200 1.19 1.31 -0.35
CA ILE A 200 0.11 0.76 -1.18
C ILE A 200 -0.82 -0.09 -0.33
N GLY A 201 -2.08 -0.21 -0.74
CA GLY A 201 -3.08 -1.05 -0.12
C GLY A 201 -2.75 -2.54 -0.28
N LYS A 202 -2.73 -3.27 0.84
CA LYS A 202 -2.44 -4.71 0.85
C LYS A 202 -3.69 -5.58 0.86
N ARG A 203 -4.78 -5.08 1.43
CA ARG A 203 -6.04 -5.81 1.64
C ARG A 203 -7.23 -4.86 1.57
N GLY A 204 -8.44 -5.44 1.53
CA GLY A 204 -9.70 -4.71 1.63
C GLY A 204 -9.87 -3.64 0.55
N LEU A 205 -10.68 -2.63 0.87
CA LEU A 205 -10.94 -1.49 -0.01
C LEU A 205 -9.68 -0.71 -0.36
N GLU A 206 -8.68 -0.64 0.53
CA GLU A 206 -7.40 0.01 0.23
C GLU A 206 -6.70 -0.61 -0.97
N LYS A 207 -6.72 -1.95 -1.09
CA LYS A 207 -6.14 -2.67 -2.24
C LYS A 207 -7.04 -2.60 -3.47
N THR A 208 -8.36 -2.81 -3.29
CA THR A 208 -9.30 -2.86 -4.42
C THR A 208 -9.43 -1.51 -5.11
N LEU A 209 -9.40 -0.41 -4.35
CA LEU A 209 -9.55 0.96 -4.85
C LEU A 209 -8.20 1.68 -4.98
N GLU A 210 -7.09 0.93 -5.03
CA GLU A 210 -5.73 1.48 -5.08
C GLU A 210 -5.58 2.54 -6.17
N ASN A 211 -6.08 2.25 -7.37
CA ASN A 211 -5.92 3.12 -8.55
C ASN A 211 -6.62 4.47 -8.39
N ASP A 212 -7.75 4.51 -7.68
CA ASP A 212 -8.49 5.75 -7.41
C ASP A 212 -7.90 6.49 -6.19
N LEU A 213 -7.44 5.74 -5.20
CA LEU A 213 -6.86 6.27 -3.97
C LEU A 213 -5.45 6.81 -4.17
N ILE A 214 -4.66 6.24 -5.08
CA ILE A 214 -3.29 6.66 -5.36
C ILE A 214 -3.29 7.96 -6.17
N GLY A 215 -2.86 9.04 -5.52
CA GLY A 215 -2.73 10.35 -6.17
C GLY A 215 -1.63 10.41 -7.23
N VAL A 216 -1.25 11.62 -7.61
CA VAL A 216 -0.14 11.92 -8.51
C VAL A 216 1.03 12.44 -7.67
N ASN A 217 2.24 11.96 -7.95
CA ASN A 217 3.45 12.35 -7.23
C ASN A 217 3.68 13.86 -7.31
N ASP A 218 4.20 14.45 -6.23
CA ASP A 218 4.81 15.78 -6.35
C ASP A 218 6.16 15.63 -7.03
N ILE A 219 6.55 16.63 -7.82
CA ILE A 219 7.82 16.66 -8.53
C ILE A 219 8.66 17.84 -8.02
N GLN A 220 9.87 17.55 -7.57
CA GLN A 220 10.87 18.53 -7.18
C GLN A 220 12.07 18.48 -8.12
N ARG A 221 12.40 19.60 -8.77
CA ARG A 221 13.59 19.71 -9.61
C ARG A 221 14.65 20.52 -8.87
N TYR A 222 15.82 19.92 -8.69
CA TYR A 222 16.98 20.61 -8.13
C TYR A 222 18.14 20.64 -9.13
N GLU A 223 18.87 21.75 -9.09
CA GLU A 223 20.21 21.82 -9.63
C GLU A 223 21.16 21.03 -8.71
N VAL A 224 21.97 20.15 -9.30
CA VAL A 224 22.96 19.35 -8.59
C VAL A 224 24.38 19.61 -9.08
N ASN A 225 25.34 19.45 -8.18
CA ASN A 225 26.75 19.42 -8.55
C ASN A 225 27.14 18.06 -9.19
N ALA A 226 28.39 17.94 -9.63
CA ALA A 226 28.94 16.70 -10.20
C ALA A 226 28.86 15.47 -9.27
N TYR A 227 28.71 15.68 -7.95
CA TYR A 227 28.57 14.63 -6.94
C TYR A 227 27.10 14.32 -6.58
N GLY A 228 26.12 14.99 -7.20
CA GLY A 228 24.68 14.78 -6.96
C GLY A 228 24.09 15.58 -5.79
N LYS A 229 24.86 16.50 -5.19
CA LYS A 229 24.42 17.35 -4.08
C LYS A 229 23.48 18.45 -4.58
N ARG A 230 22.35 18.65 -3.88
CA ARG A 230 21.37 19.70 -4.17
C ARG A 230 21.97 21.08 -3.90
N ILE A 231 22.00 21.93 -4.91
CA ILE A 231 22.47 23.31 -4.82
C ILE A 231 21.27 24.24 -4.67
N ASN A 232 20.31 24.14 -5.59
CA ASN A 232 19.16 25.03 -5.63
C ASN A 232 17.91 24.31 -6.12
N GLN A 233 16.75 24.66 -5.58
CA GLN A 233 15.46 24.16 -6.07
C GLN A 233 15.01 25.04 -7.22
N LEU A 234 14.86 24.45 -8.41
CA LEU A 234 14.46 25.17 -9.62
C LEU A 234 12.93 25.24 -9.74
N GLU A 235 12.26 24.14 -9.42
CA GLU A 235 10.82 24.00 -9.63
C GLU A 235 10.22 23.01 -8.63
N TYR A 236 9.02 23.31 -8.15
CA TYR A 236 8.18 22.36 -7.42
C TYR A 236 6.80 22.32 -8.04
N GLN A 237 6.45 21.16 -8.58
CA GLN A 237 5.15 20.88 -9.12
C GLN A 237 4.40 20.03 -8.10
N LYS A 238 3.37 20.61 -7.49
CA LYS A 238 2.50 19.90 -6.56
C LYS A 238 1.63 18.89 -7.33
N GLY A 239 1.64 17.65 -6.87
CA GLY A 239 0.79 16.58 -7.36
C GLY A 239 -0.67 16.78 -6.97
N LYS A 240 -1.52 15.89 -7.49
CA LYS A 240 -2.95 15.85 -7.16
C LYS A 240 -3.20 14.76 -6.12
N PRO A 241 -3.98 15.03 -5.06
CA PRO A 241 -4.38 13.98 -4.14
C PRO A 241 -5.26 12.94 -4.86
N GLY A 242 -5.26 11.71 -4.35
CA GLY A 242 -6.18 10.68 -4.83
C GLY A 242 -7.65 11.03 -4.56
N SER A 243 -8.54 10.30 -5.20
CA SER A 243 -9.99 10.51 -5.13
C SER A 243 -10.52 10.26 -3.71
N LYS A 244 -11.41 11.14 -3.25
CA LYS A 244 -12.17 10.92 -2.01
C LYS A 244 -13.27 9.89 -2.28
N ILE A 245 -13.30 8.82 -1.49
CA ILE A 245 -14.27 7.73 -1.66
C ILE A 245 -15.23 7.73 -0.47
N ARG A 246 -16.53 7.68 -0.77
CA ARG A 246 -17.57 7.49 0.24
C ARG A 246 -18.10 6.07 0.15
N ILE A 247 -18.15 5.35 1.27
CA ILE A 247 -18.73 4.00 1.35
C ILE A 247 -20.11 4.05 2.00
N THR A 248 -20.84 2.94 1.91
CA THR A 248 -22.22 2.81 2.41
C THR A 248 -22.32 2.48 3.89
N LEU A 249 -21.21 2.08 4.53
CA LEU A 249 -21.22 1.65 5.92
C LEU A 249 -21.55 2.81 6.86
N ASP A 250 -22.28 2.49 7.92
CA ASP A 250 -22.58 3.36 9.05
C ASP A 250 -21.62 3.04 10.21
N THR A 251 -20.88 4.06 10.67
CA THR A 251 -19.93 3.93 11.78
C THR A 251 -20.58 3.45 13.07
N GLU A 252 -21.79 3.90 13.40
CA GLU A 252 -22.42 3.55 14.67
C GLU A 252 -22.93 2.10 14.65
N VAL A 253 -23.49 1.64 13.53
CA VAL A 253 -23.88 0.24 13.36
C VAL A 253 -22.65 -0.68 13.31
N GLN A 254 -21.55 -0.23 12.70
CA GLN A 254 -20.28 -0.97 12.67
C GLN A 254 -19.69 -1.12 14.09
N LYS A 255 -19.69 -0.05 14.90
CA LYS A 255 -19.26 -0.09 16.30
C LYS A 255 -20.12 -1.03 17.14
N LEU A 256 -21.44 -0.95 17.01
CA LEU A 256 -22.36 -1.84 17.69
C LEU A 256 -22.10 -3.31 17.31
N SER A 257 -21.82 -3.57 16.03
CA SER A 257 -21.46 -4.92 15.57
C SER A 257 -20.16 -5.42 16.21
N ALA A 258 -19.21 -4.52 16.48
CA ALA A 258 -17.97 -4.84 17.17
C ALA A 258 -18.20 -5.18 18.65
N GLU A 259 -19.00 -4.37 19.35
CA GLU A 259 -19.39 -4.58 20.74
C GLU A 259 -20.11 -5.93 20.94
N LEU A 260 -21.06 -6.27 20.07
CA LEU A 260 -21.81 -7.53 20.16
C LEU A 260 -20.93 -8.79 19.99
N LEU A 261 -19.82 -8.65 19.28
CA LEU A 261 -18.85 -9.71 18.98
C LEU A 261 -17.57 -9.60 19.82
N GLU A 262 -17.55 -8.78 20.87
CA GLU A 262 -16.45 -8.73 21.81
C GLU A 262 -16.17 -10.13 22.39
N ASP A 263 -14.89 -10.49 22.46
CA ASP A 263 -14.36 -11.79 22.89
C ASP A 263 -14.93 -13.04 22.16
N LYS A 264 -15.61 -12.86 21.03
CA LYS A 264 -16.22 -13.95 20.26
C LYS A 264 -15.59 -14.06 18.87
N ALA A 265 -15.34 -15.28 18.43
CA ALA A 265 -15.01 -15.52 17.02
C ALA A 265 -16.30 -15.59 16.19
N GLY A 266 -16.50 -14.65 15.28
CA GLY A 266 -17.69 -14.60 14.44
C GLY A 266 -17.68 -13.41 13.49
N SER A 267 -18.77 -13.23 12.76
CA SER A 267 -18.97 -12.07 11.89
C SER A 267 -20.43 -11.63 11.91
N ILE A 268 -20.65 -10.32 11.76
CA ILE A 268 -21.97 -9.71 11.58
C ILE A 268 -21.95 -8.94 10.25
N SER A 269 -22.99 -9.13 9.45
CA SER A 269 -23.24 -8.40 8.22
C SER A 269 -24.65 -7.85 8.24
N VAL A 270 -24.79 -6.56 7.94
CA VAL A 270 -26.07 -5.86 7.86
C VAL A 270 -26.16 -5.22 6.49
N MET A 271 -27.26 -5.47 5.79
CA MET A 271 -27.49 -5.02 4.42
C MET A 271 -28.90 -4.45 4.32
N ASP A 272 -29.05 -3.37 3.58
CA ASP A 272 -30.34 -2.87 3.14
C ASP A 272 -30.92 -3.81 2.07
N ILE A 273 -32.10 -4.36 2.31
CA ILE A 273 -32.72 -5.35 1.41
C ILE A 273 -33.33 -4.73 0.14
N TYR A 274 -33.54 -3.41 0.11
CA TYR A 274 -34.10 -2.70 -1.02
C TYR A 274 -33.01 -2.15 -1.94
N THR A 275 -31.92 -1.62 -1.37
CA THR A 275 -30.82 -1.04 -2.15
C THR A 275 -29.65 -2.02 -2.37
N GLY A 276 -29.54 -3.05 -1.53
CA GLY A 276 -28.38 -3.95 -1.50
C GLY A 276 -27.13 -3.32 -0.87
N GLU A 277 -27.24 -2.11 -0.33
CA GLU A 277 -26.11 -1.42 0.32
C GLU A 277 -25.74 -2.12 1.63
N MET A 278 -24.43 -2.30 1.85
CA MET A 278 -23.93 -2.80 3.11
C MET A 278 -23.95 -1.67 4.14
N ILE A 279 -24.61 -1.88 5.28
CA ILE A 279 -24.70 -0.94 6.40
C ILE A 279 -23.60 -1.22 7.42
N ALA A 280 -23.33 -2.50 7.70
CA ALA A 280 -22.24 -2.93 8.58
C ALA A 280 -21.66 -4.26 8.11
N MET A 281 -20.37 -4.46 8.31
CA MET A 281 -19.65 -5.68 7.97
C MET A 281 -18.45 -5.84 8.91
N TYR A 282 -18.62 -6.59 9.99
CA TYR A 282 -17.60 -6.77 11.02
C TYR A 282 -17.22 -8.24 11.20
N SER A 283 -15.92 -8.49 11.40
CA SER A 283 -15.35 -9.81 11.64
C SER A 283 -14.51 -9.78 12.92
N SER A 284 -14.84 -10.64 13.87
CA SER A 284 -14.21 -10.71 15.19
C SER A 284 -13.42 -12.01 15.40
N PRO A 285 -12.31 -11.99 16.14
CA PRO A 285 -11.58 -10.79 16.58
C PRO A 285 -10.95 -10.05 15.40
N SER A 286 -10.66 -8.77 15.60
CA SER A 286 -9.97 -7.90 14.65
C SER A 286 -8.56 -7.56 15.14
N TYR A 287 -7.88 -6.64 14.47
CA TYR A 287 -6.55 -6.15 14.81
C TYR A 287 -6.38 -4.70 14.35
N ASN A 288 -5.44 -3.96 14.93
CA ASN A 288 -5.19 -2.57 14.54
C ASN A 288 -4.44 -2.49 13.19
N PRO A 289 -5.01 -1.88 12.15
CA PRO A 289 -4.35 -1.74 10.85
C PRO A 289 -3.20 -0.73 10.89
N ASN A 290 -3.21 0.22 11.83
CA ASN A 290 -2.14 1.21 11.98
C ASN A 290 -0.78 0.56 12.32
N SER A 291 -0.77 -0.60 12.97
CA SER A 291 0.45 -1.35 13.30
C SER A 291 1.22 -1.82 12.07
N PHE A 292 0.58 -1.92 10.89
CA PHE A 292 1.23 -2.35 9.65
C PHE A 292 1.85 -1.20 8.85
N LEU A 293 1.54 0.06 9.18
CA LEU A 293 1.94 1.24 8.41
C LEU A 293 3.46 1.44 8.36
N PHE A 294 4.17 1.14 9.44
CA PHE A 294 5.61 1.33 9.60
C PHE A 294 6.35 0.00 9.79
N GLY A 295 5.66 -1.11 9.53
CA GLY A 295 6.12 -2.45 9.86
C GLY A 295 5.72 -2.84 11.28
N ILE A 296 5.03 -3.99 11.38
CA ILE A 296 4.58 -4.54 12.65
C ILE A 296 5.75 -5.11 13.45
N SER A 297 5.70 -4.97 14.78
CA SER A 297 6.69 -5.58 15.66
C SER A 297 6.59 -7.11 15.61
N GLN A 298 7.71 -7.80 15.86
CA GLN A 298 7.71 -9.27 15.84
C GLN A 298 6.79 -9.85 16.90
N ASP A 299 6.74 -9.25 18.09
CA ASP A 299 5.92 -9.74 19.21
C ASP A 299 4.42 -9.57 18.92
N GLU A 300 4.01 -8.39 18.47
CA GLU A 300 2.61 -8.10 18.09
C GLU A 300 2.15 -8.98 16.92
N TRP A 301 3.03 -9.18 15.93
CA TRP A 301 2.75 -10.07 14.82
C TRP A 301 2.56 -11.52 15.25
N GLN A 302 3.36 -12.01 16.21
CA GLN A 302 3.19 -13.35 16.77
C GLN A 302 1.89 -13.48 17.57
N LEU A 303 1.50 -12.45 18.32
CA LEU A 303 0.21 -12.43 19.02
C LEU A 303 -0.96 -12.56 18.04
N ILE A 304 -0.96 -11.77 16.97
CA ILE A 304 -2.03 -11.79 15.95
C ILE A 304 -2.04 -13.12 15.19
N ARG A 305 -0.86 -13.61 14.78
CA ARG A 305 -0.71 -14.82 13.97
C ARG A 305 -1.08 -16.09 14.74
N ASN A 306 -0.65 -16.20 16.00
CA ASN A 306 -0.83 -17.42 16.80
C ASN A 306 -2.15 -17.40 17.59
N ASN A 307 -2.96 -16.34 17.45
CA ASN A 307 -4.25 -16.27 18.12
C ASN A 307 -5.19 -17.37 17.59
N PRO A 308 -5.74 -18.24 18.46
CA PRO A 308 -6.60 -19.36 18.06
C PRO A 308 -7.89 -18.93 17.37
N LEU A 309 -8.37 -17.70 17.63
CA LEU A 309 -9.58 -17.13 17.04
C LEU A 309 -9.35 -16.52 15.65
N LYS A 310 -8.12 -16.58 15.13
CA LYS A 310 -7.74 -16.19 13.76
C LYS A 310 -8.19 -14.78 13.35
N PRO A 311 -7.64 -13.72 13.97
CA PRO A 311 -8.03 -12.32 13.70
C PRO A 311 -7.69 -11.84 12.27
N LEU A 312 -6.72 -12.46 11.59
CA LEU A 312 -6.32 -12.08 10.23
C LEU A 312 -7.35 -12.45 9.15
N ILE A 313 -8.31 -13.31 9.48
CA ILE A 313 -9.30 -13.82 8.53
C ILE A 313 -10.52 -12.90 8.57
N ASN A 314 -10.94 -12.42 7.39
CA ASN A 314 -12.25 -11.82 7.23
C ASN A 314 -13.30 -12.94 7.20
N LYS A 315 -13.93 -13.20 8.35
CA LYS A 315 -14.89 -14.29 8.53
C LYS A 315 -16.18 -14.08 7.73
N THR A 316 -16.53 -12.85 7.40
CA THR A 316 -17.69 -12.54 6.56
C THR A 316 -17.52 -13.06 5.14
N LEU A 317 -16.33 -12.92 4.55
CA LEU A 317 -16.08 -13.29 3.15
C LEU A 317 -15.46 -14.67 2.98
N SER A 318 -14.54 -15.03 3.87
CA SER A 318 -13.71 -16.23 3.74
C SER A 318 -14.07 -17.32 4.76
N GLY A 319 -15.01 -17.04 5.66
CA GLY A 319 -15.48 -18.01 6.63
C GLY A 319 -16.35 -19.07 5.96
N LEU A 320 -15.85 -20.29 5.90
CA LEU A 320 -16.62 -21.44 5.43
C LEU A 320 -17.33 -22.08 6.62
N TYR A 321 -18.62 -21.79 6.74
CA TYR A 321 -19.48 -22.31 7.80
C TYR A 321 -20.60 -23.15 7.19
N SER A 322 -21.00 -24.21 7.89
CA SER A 322 -22.25 -24.88 7.55
C SER A 322 -23.41 -23.94 7.87
N PRO A 323 -24.29 -23.61 6.90
CA PRO A 323 -25.38 -22.64 7.13
C PRO A 323 -26.40 -23.15 8.16
N GLY A 324 -26.45 -24.47 8.39
CA GLY A 324 -27.41 -25.07 9.31
C GLY A 324 -28.84 -24.73 8.89
N SER A 325 -29.68 -24.34 9.83
CA SER A 325 -31.10 -24.06 9.56
C SER A 325 -31.35 -22.78 8.74
N THR A 326 -30.37 -21.91 8.54
CA THR A 326 -30.58 -20.64 7.80
C THR A 326 -30.82 -20.86 6.30
N ILE A 327 -30.47 -22.04 5.76
CA ILE A 327 -30.72 -22.41 4.36
C ILE A 327 -32.18 -22.85 4.10
N LYS A 328 -32.94 -23.23 5.15
CA LYS A 328 -34.31 -23.75 5.04
C LYS A 328 -35.26 -22.86 4.23
N PRO A 329 -35.29 -21.51 4.38
CA PRO A 329 -36.08 -20.64 3.52
C PRO A 329 -35.78 -20.82 2.02
N ILE A 330 -34.50 -20.94 1.64
CA ILE A 330 -34.06 -21.12 0.25
C ILE A 330 -34.52 -22.49 -0.27
N VAL A 331 -34.35 -23.55 0.52
CA VAL A 331 -34.83 -24.90 0.19
C VAL A 331 -36.35 -24.93 0.01
N ALA A 332 -37.10 -24.25 0.88
CA ALA A 332 -38.55 -24.13 0.76
C ALA A 332 -38.96 -23.39 -0.52
N LEU A 333 -38.29 -22.30 -0.85
CA LEU A 333 -38.54 -21.53 -2.07
C LEU A 333 -38.29 -22.39 -3.32
N SER A 334 -37.13 -23.03 -3.40
CA SER A 334 -36.78 -23.95 -4.49
C SER A 334 -37.83 -25.07 -4.65
N ALA A 335 -38.30 -25.66 -3.55
CA ALA A 335 -39.32 -26.69 -3.58
C ALA A 335 -40.70 -26.19 -4.04
N LEU A 336 -41.07 -24.94 -3.71
CA LEU A 336 -42.29 -24.30 -4.21
C LEU A 336 -42.19 -23.99 -5.70
N GLU A 337 -41.07 -23.42 -6.16
CA GLU A 337 -40.85 -23.11 -7.58
C GLU A 337 -40.87 -24.35 -8.47
N ASN A 338 -40.32 -25.46 -7.98
CA ASN A 338 -40.33 -26.74 -8.69
C ASN A 338 -41.66 -27.51 -8.54
N GLY A 339 -42.68 -26.94 -7.88
CA GLY A 339 -43.99 -27.57 -7.67
C GLY A 339 -43.95 -28.85 -6.82
N ILE A 340 -42.89 -29.05 -6.03
CA ILE A 340 -42.67 -30.24 -5.20
C ILE A 340 -43.55 -30.21 -3.95
N ILE A 341 -43.77 -29.01 -3.42
CA ILE A 341 -44.66 -28.74 -2.30
C ILE A 341 -45.63 -27.61 -2.66
N ASP A 342 -46.76 -27.56 -1.95
CA ASP A 342 -47.71 -26.46 -1.99
C ASP A 342 -48.00 -25.95 -0.56
N THR A 343 -48.91 -24.98 -0.42
CA THR A 343 -49.29 -24.42 0.89
C THR A 343 -50.09 -25.39 1.77
N LYS A 344 -50.59 -26.49 1.21
CA LYS A 344 -51.37 -27.53 1.90
C LYS A 344 -50.52 -28.73 2.33
N PHE A 345 -49.32 -28.86 1.79
CA PHE A 345 -48.37 -29.93 2.10
C PHE A 345 -48.08 -29.97 3.60
N LYS A 346 -48.21 -31.17 4.18
CA LYS A 346 -48.00 -31.43 5.61
C LYS A 346 -47.10 -32.65 5.77
N VAL A 347 -46.21 -32.58 6.75
CA VAL A 347 -45.34 -33.69 7.15
C VAL A 347 -45.62 -34.02 8.60
N LYS A 348 -45.69 -35.32 8.94
CA LYS A 348 -45.75 -35.77 10.33
C LYS A 348 -44.33 -35.85 10.87
N CYS A 349 -44.02 -35.06 11.89
CA CYS A 349 -42.74 -35.08 12.59
C CYS A 349 -42.91 -35.80 13.92
N GLU A 350 -42.32 -36.99 14.03
CA GLU A 350 -42.29 -37.82 15.25
C GLU A 350 -40.96 -37.65 16.03
N GLY A 351 -40.18 -36.63 15.69
CA GLY A 351 -38.86 -36.35 16.30
C GLY A 351 -37.70 -37.05 15.59
N LYS A 352 -37.99 -37.97 14.67
CA LYS A 352 -37.03 -38.61 13.78
C LYS A 352 -37.72 -39.05 12.49
N ILE A 353 -36.92 -39.34 11.48
CA ILE A 353 -37.36 -39.98 10.23
C ILE A 353 -36.30 -40.97 9.77
N GLU A 354 -36.73 -42.11 9.24
CA GLU A 354 -35.84 -43.11 8.68
C GLU A 354 -35.80 -42.96 7.16
N LEU A 355 -34.59 -42.72 6.62
CA LEU A 355 -34.34 -42.56 5.20
C LEU A 355 -33.21 -43.49 4.78
N TYR A 356 -33.51 -44.42 3.87
CA TYR A 356 -32.54 -45.36 3.30
C TYR A 356 -31.70 -46.12 4.35
N GLY A 357 -32.34 -46.57 5.44
CA GLY A 357 -31.69 -47.32 6.51
C GLY A 357 -30.87 -46.46 7.48
N GLN A 358 -30.96 -45.13 7.40
CA GLN A 358 -30.40 -44.21 8.39
C GLN A 358 -31.49 -43.40 9.09
N THR A 359 -31.33 -43.19 10.40
CA THR A 359 -32.23 -42.36 11.20
C THR A 359 -31.72 -40.93 11.24
N PHE A 360 -32.54 -40.00 10.77
CA PHE A 360 -32.31 -38.56 10.86
C PHE A 360 -33.16 -37.98 11.98
N HIS A 361 -32.50 -37.34 12.95
CA HIS A 361 -33.17 -36.77 14.11
C HIS A 361 -33.62 -35.33 13.86
N CYS A 362 -34.76 -34.97 14.43
CA CYS A 362 -35.21 -33.59 14.55
C CYS A 362 -34.70 -33.01 15.87
N TRP A 363 -34.42 -31.71 15.91
CA TRP A 363 -33.99 -31.04 17.15
C TRP A 363 -35.00 -31.20 18.31
N LYS A 364 -36.28 -31.41 17.99
CA LYS A 364 -37.33 -31.68 18.97
C LYS A 364 -37.60 -33.18 19.06
N GLU A 365 -37.11 -33.80 20.14
CA GLU A 365 -37.18 -35.26 20.36
C GLU A 365 -38.61 -35.82 20.34
N LYS A 366 -39.58 -35.09 20.92
CA LYS A 366 -41.00 -35.51 20.94
C LYS A 366 -41.73 -35.26 19.62
N GLY A 367 -41.05 -34.66 18.63
CA GLY A 367 -41.62 -34.29 17.36
C GLY A 367 -42.50 -33.03 17.38
N HIS A 368 -42.86 -32.59 16.18
CA HIS A 368 -43.69 -31.42 15.94
C HIS A 368 -45.14 -31.78 15.54
N GLY A 369 -45.48 -33.07 15.48
CA GLY A 369 -46.78 -33.52 14.99
C GLY A 369 -46.95 -33.22 13.50
N TYR A 370 -48.16 -32.91 13.05
CA TYR A 370 -48.42 -32.51 11.66
C TYR A 370 -48.03 -31.04 11.44
N VAL A 371 -46.95 -30.82 10.69
CA VAL A 371 -46.42 -29.50 10.38
C VAL A 371 -46.67 -29.13 8.91
N SER A 372 -47.27 -27.96 8.70
CA SER A 372 -47.33 -27.29 7.39
C SER A 372 -46.07 -26.45 7.16
N LEU A 373 -45.85 -25.96 5.94
CA LEU A 373 -44.72 -25.08 5.61
C LEU A 373 -44.56 -23.92 6.60
N LYS A 374 -45.65 -23.19 6.89
CA LYS A 374 -45.63 -22.05 7.83
C LYS A 374 -45.16 -22.46 9.24
N ASN A 375 -45.64 -23.60 9.73
CA ASN A 375 -45.25 -24.11 11.05
C ASN A 375 -43.83 -24.69 11.03
N ALA A 376 -43.41 -25.32 9.94
CA ALA A 376 -42.07 -25.85 9.76
C ALA A 376 -41.03 -24.72 9.75
N MET A 377 -41.32 -23.59 9.09
CA MET A 377 -40.49 -22.39 9.14
C MET A 377 -40.44 -21.80 10.55
N LYS A 378 -41.61 -21.61 11.20
CA LYS A 378 -41.70 -21.05 12.55
C LYS A 378 -40.92 -21.85 13.60
N GLN A 379 -40.96 -23.19 13.50
CA GLN A 379 -40.36 -24.09 14.49
C GLN A 379 -39.05 -24.72 13.99
N SER A 380 -38.54 -24.29 12.83
CA SER A 380 -37.35 -24.86 12.19
C SER A 380 -37.36 -26.40 12.14
N CYS A 381 -38.50 -27.02 11.79
CA CYS A 381 -38.67 -28.47 11.88
C CYS A 381 -37.79 -29.23 10.87
N ASP A 382 -36.80 -29.98 11.33
CA ASP A 382 -35.86 -30.69 10.44
C ASP A 382 -36.54 -31.79 9.62
N THR A 383 -37.43 -32.59 10.24
CA THR A 383 -38.15 -33.67 9.55
C THR A 383 -38.95 -33.18 8.35
N TYR A 384 -39.55 -31.98 8.45
CA TYR A 384 -40.24 -31.37 7.31
C TYR A 384 -39.26 -31.12 6.16
N PHE A 385 -38.10 -30.52 6.46
CA PHE A 385 -37.08 -30.21 5.46
C PHE A 385 -36.34 -31.43 4.92
N TYR A 386 -36.23 -32.52 5.69
CA TYR A 386 -35.74 -33.80 5.19
C TYR A 386 -36.67 -34.39 4.12
N GLU A 387 -37.99 -34.37 4.36
CA GLU A 387 -38.97 -34.80 3.36
C GLU A 387 -39.01 -33.90 2.13
N VAL A 388 -38.91 -32.58 2.33
CA VAL A 388 -38.82 -31.62 1.21
C VAL A 388 -37.56 -31.88 0.38
N ALA A 389 -36.39 -32.01 1.02
CA ALA A 389 -35.13 -32.25 0.32
C ALA A 389 -35.14 -33.60 -0.42
N ARG A 390 -35.70 -34.65 0.19
CA ARG A 390 -35.87 -35.98 -0.43
C ARG A 390 -36.72 -35.92 -1.70
N LYS A 391 -37.82 -35.15 -1.68
CA LYS A 391 -38.72 -35.00 -2.84
C LYS A 391 -38.13 -34.07 -3.91
N LEU A 392 -37.45 -33.00 -3.49
CA LEU A 392 -36.84 -32.02 -4.39
C LEU A 392 -35.67 -32.66 -5.16
N GLY A 393 -34.82 -33.40 -4.46
CA GLY A 393 -33.59 -33.96 -5.00
C GLY A 393 -32.46 -32.93 -5.06
N VAL A 394 -31.22 -33.40 -4.91
CA VAL A 394 -30.04 -32.52 -4.88
C VAL A 394 -29.82 -31.80 -6.22
N ASP A 395 -30.14 -32.45 -7.33
CA ASP A 395 -29.90 -31.87 -8.67
C ASP A 395 -30.75 -30.62 -8.90
N ARG A 396 -32.01 -30.60 -8.43
CA ARG A 396 -32.88 -29.42 -8.55
C ARG A 396 -32.47 -28.32 -7.59
N LEU A 397 -32.11 -28.67 -6.36
CA LEU A 397 -31.63 -27.74 -5.34
C LEU A 397 -30.26 -27.13 -5.67
N LYS A 398 -29.48 -27.74 -6.56
CA LYS A 398 -28.21 -27.19 -7.04
C LYS A 398 -28.41 -26.11 -8.11
N VAL A 399 -29.48 -26.23 -8.90
CA VAL A 399 -29.75 -25.35 -10.06
C VAL A 399 -30.47 -24.08 -9.64
N THR A 400 -31.41 -24.23 -8.70
CA THR A 400 -32.14 -23.13 -8.05
C THR A 400 -31.44 -22.73 -6.77
#